data_AF-A0A1I0WQD5-F1
#
_entry.id   AF-A0A1I0WQD5-F1
#
_cell.length_a   1.000
_cell.length_b   1.000
_cell.length_c   1.000
_cell.angle_alpha   90.00
_cell.angle_beta   90.00
_cell.angle_gamma   90.00
#
_symmetry.space_group_name_H-M   'P 1'
#
loop_
_entity.id
_entity.type
_entity.pdbx_description
1 polymer ?
#
loop_
_entity_poly.entity_id
_entity_poly.type
_entity_poly.pdbx_seq_one_letter_code
_entity_poly.pdbx_strand_id
1 'polypeptide(L)'
;MICLLQKIASIIIGSMLIAIGINYFIIPNHLVDGGIIGLGLISKYTLGLQPGLTIIVLNLPLYIYAWFHFRSYFYNGIHGVLASSFFIDYFHPLMALHTPPILISAITGGFVLGSGIGIMLLTKVSAGGGDLLALMLTKVIQLNVGIIILIIDGFVILLGWLTIQETTVLYSGVMVGMVGLTTFTITKSFST
;
A
#
# COMPACT_ATOMS: atom_id res chain seq x y z
N MET A 1 9.44 16.56 -17.64
CA MET A 1 9.35 15.26 -18.37
C MET A 1 10.08 14.23 -17.52
N ILE A 2 9.37 13.38 -16.78
CA ILE A 2 10.01 12.35 -15.95
C ILE A 2 10.62 11.31 -16.88
N CYS A 3 11.92 11.08 -16.77
CA CYS A 3 12.62 10.12 -17.61
C CYS A 3 12.14 8.70 -17.28
N LEU A 4 12.04 7.81 -18.29
CA LEU A 4 11.67 6.40 -18.09
C LEU A 4 12.54 5.72 -17.02
N LEU A 5 13.82 6.11 -16.95
CA LEU A 5 14.76 5.63 -15.95
C LEU A 5 14.33 5.99 -14.52
N GLN A 6 13.81 7.20 -14.30
CA GLN A 6 13.32 7.65 -12.99
C GLN A 6 12.08 6.86 -12.57
N LYS A 7 11.20 6.52 -13.52
CA LYS A 7 10.04 5.64 -13.25
C LYS A 7 10.48 4.25 -12.81
N ILE A 8 11.39 3.63 -13.54
CA ILE A 8 11.88 2.28 -13.21
C ILE A 8 12.57 2.29 -11.83
N ALA A 9 13.42 3.27 -11.57
CA ALA A 9 14.07 3.43 -10.27
C ALA A 9 13.04 3.61 -9.13
N SER A 10 12.01 4.44 -9.34
CA SER A 10 10.95 4.64 -8.35
C SER A 10 10.15 3.36 -8.07
N ILE A 11 9.88 2.55 -9.10
CA ILE A 11 9.18 1.27 -8.95
C ILE A 11 10.02 0.32 -8.11
N ILE A 12 11.31 0.15 -8.44
CA ILE A 12 12.17 -0.81 -7.74
C ILE A 12 12.37 -0.39 -6.29
N ILE A 13 12.79 0.86 -6.06
CA ILE A 13 13.08 1.37 -4.71
C ILE A 13 11.80 1.41 -3.88
N GLY A 14 10.71 1.91 -4.44
CA GLY A 14 9.42 1.99 -3.76
C GLY A 14 8.89 0.60 -3.38
N SER A 15 8.94 -0.35 -4.31
CA SER A 15 8.48 -1.72 -4.07
C SER A 15 9.31 -2.45 -3.02
N MET A 16 10.64 -2.24 -3.00
CA MET A 16 11.50 -2.79 -1.95
C MET A 16 11.17 -2.22 -0.58
N LEU A 17 10.97 -0.90 -0.47
CA LEU A 17 10.58 -0.25 0.79
C LEU A 17 9.22 -0.76 1.27
N ILE A 18 8.24 -0.88 0.38
CA ILE A 18 6.91 -1.46 0.68
C ILE A 18 7.06 -2.89 1.22
N ALA A 19 7.83 -3.73 0.54
CA ALA A 19 8.04 -5.11 0.94
C ALA A 19 8.75 -5.26 2.30
N ILE A 20 9.74 -4.40 2.58
CA ILE A 20 10.43 -4.36 3.88
C ILE A 20 9.47 -3.87 4.97
N GLY A 21 8.73 -2.79 4.72
CA GLY A 21 7.71 -2.27 5.64
C GLY A 21 6.71 -3.35 6.04
N ILE A 22 6.18 -4.04 5.05
CA ILE A 22 5.18 -5.10 5.24
C ILE A 22 5.75 -6.32 5.97
N ASN A 23 6.86 -6.89 5.49
CA ASN A 23 7.33 -8.16 6.04
C ASN A 23 8.06 -8.02 7.36
N TYR A 24 8.77 -6.92 7.60
CA TYR A 24 9.56 -6.75 8.82
C TYR A 24 8.77 -6.11 9.97
N PHE A 25 7.90 -5.13 9.68
CA PHE A 25 7.21 -4.38 10.72
C PHE A 25 5.73 -4.79 10.87
N ILE A 26 5.02 -4.94 9.76
CA ILE A 26 3.55 -5.05 9.76
C ILE A 26 3.10 -6.49 10.04
N ILE A 27 3.54 -7.45 9.23
CA ILE A 27 3.14 -8.86 9.32
C ILE A 27 3.44 -9.47 10.69
N PRO A 28 4.64 -9.31 11.29
CA PRO A 28 4.94 -9.95 12.57
C PRO A 28 4.11 -9.40 13.73
N ASN A 29 3.67 -8.15 13.64
CA ASN A 29 2.81 -7.51 14.62
C ASN A 29 1.31 -7.61 14.29
N HIS A 30 0.94 -8.38 13.27
CA HIS A 30 -0.43 -8.55 12.77
C HIS A 30 -1.14 -7.22 12.42
N LEU A 31 -0.36 -6.19 12.07
CA LEU A 31 -0.90 -4.89 11.69
C LEU A 31 -1.58 -4.99 10.31
N VAL A 32 -2.58 -4.13 10.08
CA VAL A 32 -3.31 -4.04 8.82
C VAL A 32 -3.14 -2.67 8.23
N ASP A 33 -2.71 -2.63 6.97
CA ASP A 33 -2.71 -1.41 6.17
C ASP A 33 -4.11 -1.16 5.57
N GLY A 34 -4.30 -0.01 4.95
CA GLY A 34 -5.49 0.30 4.18
C GLY A 34 -5.54 -0.34 2.79
N GLY A 35 -6.62 -0.05 2.06
CA GLY A 35 -6.81 -0.43 0.67
C GLY A 35 -6.64 -1.93 0.36
N ILE A 36 -6.14 -2.22 -0.85
CA ILE A 36 -6.00 -3.59 -1.33
C ILE A 36 -4.82 -4.32 -0.65
N ILE A 37 -3.79 -3.58 -0.22
CA ILE A 37 -2.70 -4.15 0.59
C ILE A 37 -3.27 -4.71 1.89
N GLY A 38 -4.12 -3.94 2.58
CA GLY A 38 -4.83 -4.37 3.78
C GLY A 38 -5.65 -5.64 3.58
N LEU A 39 -6.42 -5.70 2.48
CA LEU A 39 -7.19 -6.90 2.13
C LEU A 39 -6.28 -8.13 1.89
N GLY A 40 -5.12 -7.92 1.29
CA GLY A 40 -4.10 -8.98 1.14
C GLY A 40 -3.54 -9.47 2.48
N LEU A 41 -3.31 -8.55 3.43
CA LEU A 41 -2.85 -8.89 4.78
C LEU A 41 -3.92 -9.64 5.58
N ILE A 42 -5.18 -9.18 5.54
CA ILE A 42 -6.31 -9.87 6.18
C ILE A 42 -6.43 -11.30 5.65
N SER A 43 -6.27 -11.49 4.33
CA SER A 43 -6.29 -12.82 3.70
C SER A 43 -5.12 -13.70 4.17
N LYS A 44 -3.94 -13.13 4.41
CA LYS A 44 -2.82 -13.86 5.03
C LYS A 44 -3.16 -14.29 6.46
N TYR A 45 -3.73 -13.41 7.28
CA TYR A 45 -4.03 -13.72 8.69
C TYR A 45 -5.19 -14.71 8.87
N THR A 46 -6.15 -14.73 7.94
CA THR A 46 -7.33 -15.59 8.02
C THR A 46 -7.17 -16.91 7.27
N LEU A 47 -6.55 -16.89 6.09
CA LEU A 47 -6.47 -18.03 5.17
C LEU A 47 -5.04 -18.56 4.98
N GLY A 48 -4.02 -17.89 5.52
CA GLY A 48 -2.61 -18.27 5.34
C GLY A 48 -2.08 -18.03 3.92
N LEU A 49 -2.78 -17.21 3.11
CA LEU A 49 -2.40 -16.93 1.72
C LEU A 49 -1.17 -16.02 1.63
N GLN A 50 -0.50 -16.08 0.48
CA GLN A 50 0.59 -15.17 0.13
C GLN A 50 0.01 -13.76 -0.13
N PRO A 51 0.46 -12.71 0.59
CA PRO A 51 -0.11 -11.37 0.47
C PRO A 51 0.06 -10.80 -0.93
N GLY A 52 1.24 -10.94 -1.54
CA GLY A 52 1.53 -10.40 -2.87
C GLY A 52 0.63 -11.01 -3.93
N LEU A 53 0.53 -12.34 -3.98
CA LEU A 53 -0.39 -13.02 -4.89
C LEU A 53 -1.85 -12.57 -4.68
N THR A 54 -2.28 -12.43 -3.43
CA THR A 54 -3.63 -11.95 -3.11
C THR A 54 -3.85 -10.52 -3.61
N ILE A 55 -2.88 -9.63 -3.40
CA ILE A 55 -2.92 -8.24 -3.89
C ILE A 55 -3.05 -8.21 -5.41
N ILE A 56 -2.33 -9.06 -6.15
CA ILE A 56 -2.44 -9.15 -7.62
C ILE A 56 -3.86 -9.57 -8.02
N VAL A 57 -4.40 -10.62 -7.40
CA VAL A 57 -5.73 -11.14 -7.71
C VAL A 57 -6.81 -10.10 -7.43
N LEU A 58 -6.75 -9.43 -6.27
CA LEU A 58 -7.69 -8.37 -5.91
C LEU A 58 -7.58 -7.14 -6.82
N ASN A 59 -6.38 -6.86 -7.34
CA ASN A 59 -6.16 -5.78 -8.30
C ASN A 59 -6.65 -6.09 -9.70
N LEU A 60 -6.71 -7.36 -10.11
CA LEU A 60 -7.10 -7.76 -11.47
C LEU A 60 -8.41 -7.11 -11.95
N PRO A 61 -9.55 -7.17 -11.23
CA PRO A 61 -10.79 -6.52 -11.67
C PRO A 61 -10.65 -5.01 -11.79
N LEU A 62 -9.87 -4.39 -10.91
CA LEU A 62 -9.61 -2.96 -10.90
C LEU A 62 -8.82 -2.50 -12.12
N TYR A 63 -7.76 -3.24 -12.46
CA TYR A 63 -6.94 -2.98 -13.63
C TYR A 63 -7.71 -3.28 -14.93
N ILE A 64 -8.57 -4.30 -14.97
CA ILE A 64 -9.48 -4.52 -16.11
C ILE A 64 -10.38 -3.30 -16.30
N TYR A 65 -11.00 -2.79 -15.24
CA TYR A 65 -11.84 -1.60 -15.33
C TYR A 65 -11.05 -0.34 -15.74
N ALA A 66 -9.84 -0.17 -15.19
CA ALA A 66 -8.91 0.91 -15.55
C ALA A 66 -8.44 0.84 -17.01
N TRP A 67 -8.29 -0.36 -17.59
CA TRP A 67 -7.94 -0.53 -19.01
C TRP A 67 -9.00 0.07 -19.95
N PHE A 68 -10.28 -0.08 -19.60
CA PHE A 68 -11.38 0.43 -20.42
C PHE A 68 -11.64 1.92 -20.21
N HIS A 69 -11.50 2.43 -18.99
CA HIS A 69 -11.91 3.81 -18.65
C HIS A 69 -10.74 4.78 -18.43
N PHE A 70 -9.59 4.29 -17.95
CA PHE A 70 -8.45 5.13 -17.54
C PHE A 70 -7.09 4.53 -17.93
N ARG A 71 -6.86 4.32 -19.24
CA ARG A 71 -5.64 3.67 -19.77
C ARG A 71 -4.33 4.22 -19.21
N SER A 72 -4.23 5.54 -18.98
CA SER A 72 -3.03 6.14 -18.41
C SER A 72 -2.70 5.60 -17.00
N TYR A 73 -3.70 5.42 -16.13
CA TYR A 73 -3.49 4.87 -14.80
C TYR A 73 -3.16 3.38 -14.84
N PHE A 74 -3.76 2.63 -15.77
CA PHE A 74 -3.43 1.22 -16.01
C PHE A 74 -1.93 1.05 -16.31
N TYR A 75 -1.42 1.72 -17.36
CA TYR A 75 -0.04 1.53 -17.79
C TYR A 75 0.98 2.01 -16.76
N ASN A 76 0.67 3.08 -16.01
CA ASN A 76 1.57 3.57 -14.99
C ASN A 76 1.53 2.70 -13.71
N GLY A 77 0.37 2.11 -13.37
CA GLY A 77 0.20 1.37 -12.12
C GLY A 77 0.58 -0.11 -12.18
N ILE A 78 0.36 -0.78 -13.33
CA ILE A 78 0.42 -2.25 -13.38
C ILE A 78 1.81 -2.80 -13.04
N HIS A 79 2.85 -2.11 -13.50
CA HIS A 79 4.23 -2.45 -13.18
C HIS A 79 4.54 -2.24 -11.70
N GLY A 80 3.96 -1.21 -11.07
CA GLY A 80 4.11 -0.95 -9.65
C GLY A 80 3.50 -2.05 -8.79
N VAL A 81 2.25 -2.43 -9.08
CA VAL A 81 1.56 -3.50 -8.34
C VAL A 81 2.22 -4.85 -8.54
N LEU A 82 2.65 -5.19 -9.75
CA LEU A 82 3.35 -6.46 -10.00
C LEU A 82 4.70 -6.50 -9.27
N ALA A 83 5.48 -5.42 -9.32
CA ALA A 83 6.76 -5.34 -8.64
C ALA A 83 6.61 -5.37 -7.12
N SER A 84 5.71 -4.57 -6.55
CA SER A 84 5.46 -4.53 -5.11
C SER A 84 4.99 -5.88 -4.59
N SER A 85 4.03 -6.50 -5.28
CA SER A 85 3.50 -7.82 -4.91
C SER A 85 4.58 -8.90 -4.97
N PHE A 86 5.39 -8.92 -6.03
CA PHE A 86 6.51 -9.83 -6.14
C PHE A 86 7.52 -9.65 -4.99
N PHE A 87 7.92 -8.40 -4.71
CA PHE A 87 8.86 -8.13 -3.63
C PHE A 87 8.27 -8.45 -2.25
N ILE A 88 6.97 -8.22 -2.02
CA ILE A 88 6.30 -8.60 -0.76
C ILE A 88 6.44 -10.11 -0.52
N ASP A 89 6.15 -10.95 -1.52
CA ASP A 89 6.25 -12.40 -1.35
C ASP A 89 7.71 -12.87 -1.32
N TYR A 90 8.61 -12.22 -2.07
CA TYR A 90 10.03 -12.55 -2.07
C TYR A 90 10.71 -12.23 -0.73
N PHE A 91 10.36 -11.11 -0.10
CA PHE A 91 10.90 -10.67 1.19
C PHE A 91 10.18 -11.30 2.39
N HIS A 92 9.30 -12.29 2.15
CA HIS A 92 8.61 -13.04 3.20
C HIS A 92 9.52 -13.56 4.33
N PRO A 93 10.76 -14.05 4.08
CA PRO A 93 11.65 -14.50 5.15
C PRO A 93 12.03 -13.40 6.17
N LEU A 94 11.89 -12.11 5.83
CA LEU A 94 12.16 -11.03 6.78
C LEU A 94 11.23 -11.07 8.00
N MET A 95 10.05 -11.68 7.89
CA MET A 95 9.11 -11.77 9.00
C MET A 95 9.62 -12.64 10.16
N ALA A 96 10.62 -13.49 9.91
CA ALA A 96 11.22 -14.37 10.93
C ALA A 96 12.35 -13.69 11.72
N LEU A 97 12.73 -12.46 11.34
CA LEU A 97 13.70 -11.66 12.09
C LEU A 97 13.06 -11.10 13.37
N HIS A 98 13.89 -10.48 14.21
CA HIS A 98 13.45 -9.91 15.49
C HIS A 98 12.30 -8.93 15.30
N THR A 99 11.17 -9.19 15.96
CA THR A 99 9.96 -8.39 15.87
C THR A 99 10.05 -7.19 16.81
N PRO A 100 10.12 -5.95 16.30
CA PRO A 100 10.11 -4.78 17.16
C PRO A 100 8.75 -4.61 17.85
N PRO A 101 8.69 -3.91 18.99
CA PRO A 101 7.44 -3.61 19.68
C PRO A 101 6.39 -2.99 18.76
N ILE A 102 5.12 -3.37 18.94
CA ILE A 102 4.02 -3.02 18.03
C ILE A 102 3.90 -1.52 17.70
N LEU A 103 4.10 -0.64 18.68
CA LEU A 103 4.05 0.81 18.47
C LEU A 103 5.20 1.31 17.59
N ILE A 104 6.42 0.80 17.83
CA ILE A 104 7.59 1.13 17.02
C ILE A 104 7.34 0.64 15.60
N SER A 105 6.87 -0.60 15.46
CA SER A 105 6.53 -1.19 14.17
C SER A 105 5.44 -0.44 13.41
N ALA A 106 4.41 0.07 14.10
CA ALA A 106 3.38 0.90 13.49
C ALA A 106 3.97 2.21 12.93
N ILE A 107 4.83 2.87 13.69
CA ILE A 107 5.42 4.16 13.30
C ILE A 107 6.48 3.98 12.21
N THR A 108 7.47 3.10 12.44
CA THR A 108 8.58 2.89 11.51
C THR A 108 8.12 2.11 10.27
N GLY A 109 7.25 1.12 10.45
CA GLY A 109 6.63 0.38 9.34
C GLY A 109 5.78 1.31 8.49
N GLY A 110 4.94 2.14 9.10
CA GLY A 110 4.16 3.15 8.39
C GLY A 110 5.04 4.18 7.66
N PHE A 111 6.14 4.60 8.27
CA PHE A 111 7.10 5.51 7.63
C PHE A 111 7.80 4.89 6.42
N VAL A 112 8.29 3.66 6.56
CA VAL A 112 8.99 2.94 5.47
C VAL A 112 8.03 2.60 4.33
N LEU A 113 6.84 2.08 4.66
CA LEU A 113 5.79 1.76 3.71
C LEU A 113 5.32 3.02 2.96
N GLY A 114 4.96 4.08 3.68
CA GLY A 114 4.51 5.35 3.09
C GLY A 114 5.61 6.06 2.31
N SER A 115 6.89 5.89 2.67
CA SER A 115 8.01 6.37 1.86
C SER A 115 8.06 5.66 0.50
N GLY A 116 7.88 4.34 0.49
CA GLY A 116 7.84 3.57 -0.75
C GLY A 116 6.68 3.95 -1.66
N ILE A 117 5.48 4.09 -1.07
CA ILE A 117 4.27 4.54 -1.79
C ILE A 117 4.48 5.96 -2.33
N GLY A 118 4.95 6.89 -1.49
CA GLY A 118 5.23 8.28 -1.86
C GLY A 118 6.18 8.39 -3.06
N ILE A 119 7.30 7.66 -3.05
CA ILE A 119 8.28 7.65 -4.15
C ILE A 119 7.65 7.18 -5.46
N MET A 120 6.79 6.16 -5.43
CA MET A 120 6.09 5.67 -6.63
C MET A 120 5.06 6.69 -7.13
N LEU A 121 4.34 7.35 -6.23
CA LEU A 121 3.36 8.37 -6.59
C LEU A 121 4.01 9.61 -7.23
N LEU A 122 5.25 9.97 -6.86
CA LEU A 122 6.01 11.04 -7.53
C LEU A 122 6.12 10.83 -9.05
N THR A 123 6.19 9.57 -9.48
CA THR A 123 6.28 9.21 -10.90
C THR A 123 4.93 8.76 -11.49
N LYS A 124 3.83 9.00 -10.76
CA LYS A 124 2.44 8.63 -11.08
C LYS A 124 2.20 7.12 -11.17
N VAL A 125 3.02 6.33 -10.48
CA VAL A 125 2.90 4.87 -10.39
C VAL A 125 2.09 4.53 -9.14
N SER A 126 1.07 3.67 -9.25
CA SER A 126 0.35 3.13 -8.10
C SER A 126 1.08 1.93 -7.53
N ALA A 127 1.20 1.87 -6.21
CA ALA A 127 2.01 0.89 -5.51
C ALA A 127 1.22 -0.32 -5.00
N GLY A 128 -0.01 -0.10 -4.55
CA GLY A 128 -0.84 -1.11 -3.90
C GLY A 128 -2.25 -1.25 -4.45
N GLY A 129 -2.62 -0.47 -5.47
CA GLY A 129 -3.95 -0.54 -6.09
C GLY A 129 -5.09 0.15 -5.31
N GLY A 130 -4.98 0.30 -3.99
CA GLY A 130 -5.85 1.19 -3.21
C GLY A 130 -5.81 2.63 -3.73
N ASP A 131 -4.61 3.12 -4.02
CA ASP A 131 -4.41 4.44 -4.64
C ASP A 131 -5.03 4.52 -6.05
N LEU A 132 -4.98 3.43 -6.82
CA LEU A 132 -5.61 3.38 -8.15
C LEU A 132 -7.14 3.51 -8.03
N LEU A 133 -7.73 2.80 -7.08
CA LEU A 133 -9.15 2.88 -6.73
C LEU A 133 -9.51 4.33 -6.36
N ALA A 134 -8.76 4.96 -5.47
CA ALA A 134 -8.98 6.35 -5.06
C ALA A 134 -8.82 7.36 -6.21
N LEU A 135 -7.80 7.19 -7.06
CA LEU A 135 -7.58 8.02 -8.26
C LEU A 135 -8.72 7.90 -9.27
N MET A 136 -9.33 6.72 -9.39
CA MET A 136 -10.48 6.50 -10.27
C MET A 136 -11.76 7.09 -9.67
N LEU A 137 -11.96 6.96 -8.36
CA LEU A 137 -13.11 7.57 -7.68
C LEU A 137 -13.07 9.09 -7.70
N THR A 138 -11.90 9.74 -7.60
CA THR A 138 -11.83 11.21 -7.68
C THR A 138 -12.24 11.79 -9.04
N LYS A 139 -12.30 10.96 -10.10
CA LYS A 139 -12.86 11.37 -11.39
C LYS A 139 -14.38 11.39 -11.42
N VAL A 140 -15.01 10.66 -10.51
CA VAL A 140 -16.47 10.57 -10.37
C VAL A 140 -16.97 11.45 -9.23
N ILE A 141 -16.19 11.54 -8.15
CA ILE A 141 -16.51 12.25 -6.91
C ILE A 141 -15.54 13.42 -6.77
N GLN A 142 -16.04 14.66 -6.64
CA GLN A 142 -15.24 15.88 -6.47
C GLN A 142 -14.61 16.02 -5.07
N LEU A 143 -14.15 14.92 -4.49
CA LEU A 143 -13.44 14.89 -3.21
C LEU A 143 -11.93 14.83 -3.43
N ASN A 144 -11.16 15.26 -2.43
CA ASN A 144 -9.71 15.15 -2.43
C ASN A 144 -9.29 13.66 -2.39
N VAL A 145 -8.30 13.26 -3.21
CA VAL A 145 -7.75 11.90 -3.27
C VAL A 145 -7.43 11.36 -1.87
N GLY A 146 -6.83 12.18 -1.01
CA GLY A 146 -6.48 11.77 0.35
C GLY A 146 -7.69 11.42 1.23
N ILE A 147 -8.83 12.10 1.04
CA ILE A 147 -10.07 11.79 1.78
C ILE A 147 -10.63 10.45 1.31
N ILE A 148 -10.59 10.19 0.00
CA ILE A 148 -11.08 8.91 -0.55
C ILE A 148 -10.19 7.75 -0.07
N ILE A 149 -8.87 7.93 -0.05
CA ILE A 149 -7.94 6.94 0.51
C ILE A 149 -8.28 6.66 1.98
N LEU A 150 -8.43 7.71 2.81
CA LEU A 150 -8.79 7.54 4.22
C LEU A 150 -10.12 6.80 4.43
N ILE A 151 -11.13 7.05 3.57
CA ILE A 151 -12.42 6.34 3.64
C ILE A 151 -12.24 4.86 3.29
N ILE A 152 -11.50 4.55 2.22
CA ILE A 152 -11.22 3.18 1.79
C ILE A 152 -10.43 2.45 2.89
N ASP A 153 -9.39 3.08 3.42
CA ASP A 153 -8.53 2.51 4.44
C ASP A 153 -9.27 2.29 5.76
N GLY A 154 -10.10 3.25 6.16
CA GLY A 154 -10.97 3.11 7.33
C GLY A 154 -11.95 1.94 7.18
N PHE A 155 -12.53 1.74 5.99
CA PHE A 155 -13.39 0.60 5.72
C PHE A 155 -12.62 -0.73 5.83
N VAL A 156 -11.41 -0.81 5.30
CA VAL A 156 -10.57 -2.02 5.38
C VAL A 156 -10.13 -2.31 6.81
N ILE A 157 -9.77 -1.29 7.60
CA ILE A 157 -9.44 -1.44 9.02
C ILE A 157 -10.65 -1.96 9.82
N LEU A 158 -11.86 -1.45 9.54
CA LEU A 158 -13.09 -1.94 10.17
C LEU A 158 -13.39 -3.40 9.81
N LEU A 159 -13.12 -3.82 8.56
CA LEU A 159 -13.17 -5.23 8.20
C LEU A 159 -12.11 -6.04 8.96
N GLY A 160 -10.91 -5.48 9.11
CA GLY A 160 -9.81 -6.04 9.90
C GLY A 160 -10.19 -6.28 11.36
N TRP A 161 -10.98 -5.39 11.98
CA TRP A 161 -11.49 -5.52 13.35
C TRP A 161 -12.21 -6.84 13.60
N LEU A 162 -12.98 -7.34 12.63
CA LEU A 162 -13.69 -8.62 12.77
C LEU A 162 -12.75 -9.83 12.74
N THR A 163 -11.50 -9.65 12.29
CA THR A 163 -10.54 -10.73 12.04
C THR A 163 -9.32 -10.70 12.96
N ILE A 164 -9.03 -9.56 13.61
CA ILE A 164 -7.80 -9.32 14.39
C ILE A 164 -8.15 -8.76 15.77
N GLN A 165 -7.25 -8.93 16.74
CA GLN A 165 -7.39 -8.36 18.09
C GLN A 165 -7.59 -6.84 18.09
N GLU A 166 -8.45 -6.35 18.99
CA GLU A 166 -8.85 -4.95 19.10
C GLU A 166 -7.66 -3.98 19.29
N THR A 167 -6.65 -4.40 20.05
CA THR A 167 -5.44 -3.60 20.31
C THR A 167 -4.67 -3.33 19.01
N THR A 168 -4.56 -4.32 18.13
CA THR A 168 -3.85 -4.23 16.86
C THR A 168 -4.56 -3.28 15.88
N VAL A 169 -5.88 -3.14 15.98
CA VAL A 169 -6.64 -2.22 15.14
C VAL A 169 -6.29 -0.76 15.44
N LEU A 170 -6.15 -0.39 16.72
CA LEU A 170 -5.72 0.95 17.11
C LEU A 170 -4.32 1.26 16.58
N TYR A 171 -3.38 0.33 16.72
CA TYR A 171 -2.02 0.48 16.17
C TYR A 171 -2.01 0.52 14.64
N SER A 172 -2.91 -0.21 13.98
CA SER A 172 -3.11 -0.15 12.53
C SER A 172 -3.59 1.23 12.08
N GLY A 173 -4.50 1.86 12.83
CA GLY A 173 -4.91 3.25 12.60
C GLY A 173 -3.75 4.25 12.72
N VAL A 174 -2.88 4.09 13.73
CA VAL A 174 -1.65 4.89 13.87
C VAL A 174 -0.72 4.67 12.67
N MET A 175 -0.55 3.41 12.26
CA MET A 175 0.29 3.05 11.12
C MET A 175 -0.21 3.68 9.81
N VAL A 176 -1.50 3.56 9.50
CA VAL A 176 -2.11 4.18 8.31
C VAL A 176 -2.01 5.71 8.36
N GLY A 177 -2.19 6.31 9.54
CA GLY A 177 -1.94 7.74 9.73
C GLY A 177 -0.50 8.13 9.38
N MET A 178 0.49 7.33 9.80
CA MET A 178 1.89 7.54 9.46
C MET A 178 2.20 7.31 7.97
N VAL A 179 1.60 6.29 7.34
CA VAL A 179 1.68 6.05 5.89
C VAL A 179 1.15 7.27 5.13
N GLY A 180 -0.03 7.76 5.52
CA GLY A 180 -0.65 8.93 4.90
C GLY A 180 0.18 10.20 5.05
N LEU A 181 0.68 10.48 6.26
CA LEU A 181 1.54 11.64 6.53
C LEU A 181 2.85 11.61 5.73
N THR A 182 3.53 10.46 5.70
CA THR A 182 4.79 10.33 4.95
C THR A 182 4.60 10.39 3.45
N THR A 183 3.55 9.74 2.94
CA THR A 183 3.18 9.83 1.53
C THR A 183 2.87 11.29 1.16
N PHE A 184 2.10 12.00 1.99
CA PHE A 184 1.76 13.40 1.77
C PHE A 184 2.98 14.34 1.80
N THR A 185 3.89 14.18 2.77
CA THR A 185 5.08 15.03 2.86
C THR A 185 5.99 14.85 1.65
N ILE A 186 6.21 13.61 1.20
CA ILE A 186 7.02 13.31 0.01
C ILE A 186 6.37 13.89 -1.24
N THR A 187 5.07 13.64 -1.45
CA THR A 187 4.37 14.13 -2.64
C THR A 187 4.26 15.65 -2.69
N LYS A 188 4.10 16.32 -1.54
CA LYS A 188 4.10 17.80 -1.46
C LYS A 188 5.47 18.40 -1.74
N SER A 189 6.56 17.79 -1.23
CA SER A 189 7.92 18.31 -1.37
C SER A 189 8.40 18.44 -2.83
N PHE A 190 7.78 17.71 -3.76
CA PHE A 190 8.13 17.71 -5.19
C PHE A 190 7.17 18.51 -6.07
N SER A 191 6.09 19.08 -5.51
CA SER A 191 5.12 19.91 -6.23
C SER A 191 5.40 21.41 -6.14
N THR A 192 6.51 21.81 -5.54
CA THR A 192 7.02 23.20 -5.43
C THR A 192 8.29 23.32 -6.25
#